data_AF-A0A2R8F2A2-F1
#
_entry.id   AF-A0A2R8F2A2-F1
#
_cell.length_a   1.000
_cell.length_b   1.000
_cell.length_c   1.000
_cell.angle_alpha   90.00
_cell.angle_beta   90.00
_cell.angle_gamma   90.00
#
_symmetry.space_group_name_H-M   'P 1'
#
loop_
_entity.id
_entity.type
_entity.pdbx_description
1 polymer ?
#
loop_
_entity_poly.entity_id
_entity_poly.type
_entity_poly.pdbx_seq_one_letter_code
_entity_poly.pdbx_strand_id
1 'polypeptide(L)'
;MHPLEVALMVADYSFKTDTIITAILHDVIEDTKLTKEKIAMEFNDNIAEQVLALTRNIGGKKTSSMKMIQTLVNQDKVELLLIKLLDRLDNIKTIFIKLAKKRQKIILKTQQEFIPLAEYLKLPKIAIELNKYCELYAT
;
A
#
# COMPACT_ATOMS: atom_id res chain seq x y z
N MET A 1 4.36 -14.31 -1.25
CA MET A 1 2.88 -14.37 -1.21
C MET A 1 2.42 -12.99 -0.78
N HIS A 2 2.25 -12.05 -1.72
CA HIS A 2 2.24 -10.62 -1.42
C HIS A 2 1.17 -10.17 -0.42
N PRO A 3 -0.13 -10.50 -0.59
CA PRO A 3 -1.16 -9.99 0.33
C PRO A 3 -1.01 -10.49 1.77
N LEU A 4 -0.51 -11.71 1.96
CA LEU A 4 -0.27 -12.27 3.29
C LEU A 4 1.01 -11.73 3.93
N GLU A 5 2.05 -11.47 3.15
CA GLU A 5 3.27 -10.79 3.63
C GLU A 5 2.94 -9.37 4.10
N VAL A 6 2.13 -8.62 3.34
CA VAL A 6 1.67 -7.28 3.75
C VAL A 6 0.82 -7.34 5.01
N ALA A 7 -0.16 -8.26 5.07
CA ALA A 7 -1.02 -8.39 6.26
C ALA A 7 -0.23 -8.77 7.52
N LEU A 8 0.78 -9.63 7.40
CA LEU A 8 1.66 -9.99 8.51
C LEU A 8 2.45 -8.77 9.01
N MET A 9 3.03 -7.98 8.09
CA MET A 9 3.71 -6.74 8.49
C MET A 9 2.75 -5.74 9.13
N VAL A 10 1.50 -5.63 8.66
CA VAL A 10 0.50 -4.74 9.24
C VAL A 10 0.13 -5.16 10.66
N ALA A 11 0.09 -6.47 10.93
CA ALA A 11 -0.20 -7.02 12.26
C ALA A 11 0.83 -6.63 13.33
N ASP A 12 2.06 -6.29 12.94
CA ASP A 12 3.08 -5.77 13.87
C ASP A 12 2.75 -4.35 14.40
N TYR A 13 1.85 -3.62 13.72
CA TYR A 13 1.51 -2.23 14.04
C TYR A 13 0.03 -2.01 14.35
N SER A 14 -0.86 -2.89 13.90
CA SER A 14 -2.31 -2.78 14.10
C SER A 14 -2.92 -4.09 14.56
N PHE A 15 -3.70 -4.03 15.64
CA PHE A 15 -4.45 -5.17 16.19
C PHE A 15 -5.93 -5.17 15.76
N LYS A 16 -6.32 -4.29 14.83
CA LYS A 16 -7.70 -4.17 14.36
C LYS A 16 -7.99 -5.21 13.28
N THR A 17 -8.97 -6.08 13.55
CA THR A 17 -9.39 -7.14 12.61
C THR A 17 -9.71 -6.59 11.22
N ASP A 18 -10.49 -5.51 11.13
CA ASP A 18 -10.86 -4.88 9.86
C ASP A 18 -9.63 -4.45 9.05
N THR A 19 -8.61 -3.87 9.71
CA THR A 19 -7.37 -3.45 9.06
C THR A 19 -6.60 -4.63 8.50
N ILE A 20 -6.53 -5.76 9.24
CA ILE A 20 -5.87 -6.97 8.77
C ILE A 20 -6.62 -7.57 7.58
N ILE A 21 -7.96 -7.62 7.63
CA ILE A 21 -8.77 -8.09 6.51
C ILE A 21 -8.55 -7.19 5.29
N THR A 22 -8.59 -5.87 5.46
CA THR A 22 -8.32 -4.92 4.38
C THR A 22 -6.92 -5.10 3.81
N ALA A 23 -5.89 -5.35 4.63
CA ALA A 23 -4.54 -5.62 4.16
C ALA A 23 -4.47 -6.89 3.29
N ILE A 24 -5.19 -7.95 3.66
CA ILE A 24 -5.29 -9.19 2.86
C ILE A 24 -5.99 -8.90 1.51
N LEU A 25 -6.97 -8.00 1.51
CA LEU A 25 -7.81 -7.72 0.34
C LEU A 25 -7.34 -6.54 -0.52
N HIS A 26 -6.27 -5.84 -0.17
CA HIS A 26 -6.00 -4.49 -0.68
C HIS A 26 -5.88 -4.35 -2.21
N ASP A 27 -5.44 -5.40 -2.91
CA ASP A 27 -5.28 -5.42 -4.36
C ASP A 27 -6.37 -6.22 -5.10
N VAL A 28 -7.32 -6.86 -4.40
CA VAL A 28 -8.24 -7.83 -5.04
C VAL A 28 -9.20 -7.19 -6.04
N ILE A 29 -9.57 -5.92 -5.86
CA ILE A 29 -10.43 -5.18 -6.80
C ILE A 29 -9.64 -4.84 -8.09
N GLU A 30 -8.33 -4.61 -8.00
CA GLU A 30 -7.49 -4.34 -9.19
C GLU A 30 -7.13 -5.62 -9.94
N ASP A 31 -6.81 -6.69 -9.21
CA ASP A 31 -6.18 -7.88 -9.76
C ASP A 31 -7.18 -8.99 -10.13
N THR A 32 -8.44 -8.86 -9.72
CA THR A 32 -9.45 -9.91 -9.92
C THR A 32 -10.80 -9.36 -10.41
N LYS A 33 -11.79 -10.25 -10.59
CA LYS A 33 -13.18 -9.87 -10.92
C LYS A 33 -14.05 -9.62 -9.68
N LEU A 34 -13.46 -9.57 -8.49
CA LEU A 34 -14.19 -9.23 -7.28
C LEU A 34 -14.61 -7.76 -7.30
N THR A 35 -15.79 -7.49 -6.78
CA THR A 35 -16.35 -6.14 -6.71
C THR A 35 -16.51 -5.73 -5.26
N LYS A 36 -16.65 -4.41 -5.03
CA LYS A 36 -16.92 -3.87 -3.70
C LYS A 36 -18.17 -4.50 -3.08
N GLU A 37 -19.22 -4.73 -3.87
CA GLU A 37 -20.48 -5.31 -3.40
C GLU A 37 -20.26 -6.73 -2.87
N LYS A 38 -19.43 -7.53 -3.56
CA LYS A 38 -19.08 -8.88 -3.09
C LYS A 38 -18.30 -8.84 -1.78
N ILE A 39 -17.35 -7.92 -1.64
CA ILE A 39 -16.58 -7.77 -0.40
C ILE A 39 -17.50 -7.35 0.76
N ALA A 40 -18.46 -6.44 0.50
CA ALA A 40 -19.43 -6.01 1.49
C ALA A 40 -20.33 -7.17 1.97
N MET A 41 -20.76 -8.03 1.05
CA MET A 41 -21.58 -9.20 1.37
C MET A 41 -20.84 -10.23 2.23
N GLU A 42 -19.56 -10.50 1.95
CA GLU A 42 -18.77 -11.52 2.64
C GLU A 42 -18.17 -11.03 3.97
N PHE A 43 -17.90 -9.73 4.09
CA PHE A 43 -17.24 -9.16 5.27
C PHE A 43 -18.10 -8.08 5.95
N ASN A 44 -18.11 -6.86 5.40
CA ASN A 44 -19.02 -5.76 5.74
C ASN A 44 -18.71 -4.53 4.87
N ASP A 45 -19.60 -3.53 4.93
CA ASP A 45 -19.44 -2.27 4.18
C ASP A 45 -18.16 -1.52 4.54
N ASN A 46 -17.75 -1.51 5.81
CA ASN A 46 -16.56 -0.79 6.25
C ASN A 46 -15.29 -1.32 5.57
N ILE A 47 -15.10 -2.64 5.55
CA ILE A 47 -13.98 -3.31 4.87
C ILE A 47 -14.04 -3.06 3.37
N ALA A 48 -15.23 -3.14 2.78
CA ALA A 48 -15.42 -2.89 1.35
C ALA A 48 -15.04 -1.45 0.94
N GLU A 49 -15.42 -0.45 1.75
CA GLU A 49 -15.01 0.95 1.55
C GLU A 49 -13.50 1.13 1.72
N GLN A 50 -12.89 0.48 2.71
CA GLN A 50 -11.45 0.55 2.93
C GLN A 50 -10.66 -0.04 1.76
N VAL A 51 -11.06 -1.20 1.25
CA VAL A 51 -10.42 -1.82 0.07
C VAL A 51 -10.60 -0.95 -1.17
N LEU A 52 -11.80 -0.39 -1.37
CA LEU A 52 -12.04 0.54 -2.48
C LEU A 52 -11.16 1.79 -2.36
N ALA A 53 -10.98 2.34 -1.16
CA ALA A 53 -10.13 3.50 -0.91
C ALA A 53 -8.64 3.25 -1.19
N LEU A 54 -8.20 1.99 -1.15
CA LEU A 54 -6.84 1.56 -1.52
C LEU A 54 -6.69 1.25 -3.02
N THR A 55 -7.81 1.13 -3.75
CA THR A 55 -7.86 0.81 -5.18
C THR A 55 -7.69 2.08 -6.03
N ARG A 56 -6.66 2.10 -6.87
CA ARG A 56 -6.27 3.25 -7.71
C ARG A 56 -6.88 3.21 -9.10
N ASN A 57 -7.26 2.04 -9.61
CA ASN A 57 -7.88 1.90 -10.93
C ASN A 57 -9.34 1.46 -10.81
N ILE A 58 -10.27 2.41 -10.99
CA ILE A 58 -11.70 2.14 -10.91
C ILE A 58 -12.31 2.43 -12.28
N GLY A 59 -12.83 1.40 -12.96
CA GLY A 59 -13.50 1.55 -14.26
C GLY A 59 -12.62 2.21 -15.33
N GLY A 60 -11.31 1.97 -15.32
CA GLY A 60 -10.35 2.54 -16.25
C GLY A 60 -9.84 3.95 -15.88
N LYS A 61 -10.38 4.57 -14.83
CA LYS A 61 -9.87 5.84 -14.29
C LYS A 61 -8.78 5.55 -13.25
N LYS A 62 -7.55 5.94 -13.58
CA LYS A 62 -6.38 5.70 -12.72
C LYS A 62 -6.03 6.94 -11.90
N THR A 63 -6.14 6.82 -10.58
CA THR A 63 -5.70 7.83 -9.61
C THR A 63 -4.19 7.69 -9.34
N SER A 64 -3.49 8.83 -9.25
CA SER A 64 -2.10 8.84 -8.84
C SER A 64 -1.97 8.41 -7.37
N SER A 65 -0.84 7.78 -7.04
CA SER A 65 -0.58 7.32 -5.68
C SER A 65 -0.47 8.48 -4.71
N MET A 66 0.25 9.54 -5.10
CA MET A 66 0.31 10.80 -4.36
C MET A 66 -1.08 11.37 -4.04
N LYS A 67 -2.01 11.42 -5.01
CA LYS A 67 -3.37 11.94 -4.78
C LYS A 67 -4.14 11.07 -3.80
N MET A 68 -4.03 9.75 -3.91
CA MET A 68 -4.64 8.81 -2.95
C MET A 68 -4.08 9.00 -1.54
N ILE A 69 -2.75 9.04 -1.39
CA ILE A 69 -2.09 9.26 -0.09
C ILE A 69 -2.56 10.58 0.52
N GLN A 70 -2.58 11.67 -0.25
CA GLN A 70 -3.05 12.97 0.25
C GLN A 70 -4.51 12.93 0.70
N THR A 71 -5.40 12.27 -0.05
CA THR A 71 -6.81 12.10 0.35
C THR A 71 -6.90 11.35 1.67
N LEU A 72 -6.15 10.25 1.83
CA LEU A 72 -6.16 9.44 3.05
C LEU A 72 -5.58 10.20 4.25
N VAL A 73 -4.53 11.01 4.05
CA VAL A 73 -4.00 11.92 5.08
C VAL A 73 -5.06 12.94 5.50
N ASN A 74 -5.72 13.60 4.56
CA ASN A 74 -6.76 14.60 4.85
C ASN A 74 -7.98 14.02 5.57
N GLN A 75 -8.23 12.73 5.40
CA GLN A 75 -9.32 11.99 6.04
C GLN A 75 -8.90 11.27 7.34
N ASP A 76 -7.66 11.47 7.79
CA ASP A 76 -7.07 10.80 8.96
C ASP A 76 -7.20 9.26 8.93
N LYS A 77 -7.04 8.67 7.74
CA LYS A 77 -7.12 7.21 7.51
C LYS A 77 -5.76 6.55 7.75
N VAL A 78 -5.25 6.64 8.98
CA VAL A 78 -3.92 6.17 9.38
C VAL A 78 -3.68 4.70 9.05
N GLU A 79 -4.68 3.84 9.28
CA GLU A 79 -4.56 2.39 9.01
C GLU A 79 -4.43 2.08 7.51
N LEU A 80 -5.11 2.83 6.65
CA LEU A 80 -5.01 2.66 5.19
C LEU A 80 -3.66 3.15 4.66
N LEU A 81 -3.15 4.24 5.24
CA LEU A 81 -1.80 4.75 4.96
C LEU A 81 -0.73 3.73 5.36
N LEU A 82 -0.88 3.09 6.52
CA LEU A 82 0.00 2.01 6.97
C LEU A 82 0.02 0.85 5.98
N ILE A 83 -1.15 0.39 5.51
CA ILE A 83 -1.24 -0.67 4.50
C ILE A 83 -0.50 -0.26 3.23
N LYS A 84 -0.72 0.96 2.70
CA LYS A 84 0.01 1.44 1.49
C LYS A 84 1.52 1.51 1.70
N LEU A 85 1.96 1.89 2.89
CA LEU A 85 3.38 1.97 3.20
C LEU A 85 4.03 0.58 3.21
N LEU A 86 3.39 -0.40 3.87
CA LEU A 86 3.91 -1.76 3.98
C LEU A 86 3.80 -2.54 2.66
N ASP A 87 2.75 -2.29 1.87
CA ASP A 87 2.66 -2.71 0.45
C ASP A 87 3.88 -2.19 -0.34
N ARG A 88 4.24 -0.91 -0.19
CA ARG A 88 5.44 -0.36 -0.83
C ARG A 88 6.71 -1.05 -0.37
N LEU A 89 6.83 -1.31 0.93
CA LEU A 89 8.00 -2.00 1.49
C LEU A 89 8.17 -3.39 0.89
N ASP A 90 7.10 -4.18 0.82
CA ASP A 90 7.15 -5.50 0.19
C ASP A 90 7.55 -5.41 -1.30
N ASN A 91 6.94 -4.45 -2.01
CA ASN A 91 7.24 -4.19 -3.41
C ASN A 91 8.71 -3.83 -3.67
N ILE A 92 9.35 -3.08 -2.75
CA ILE A 92 10.75 -2.67 -2.94
C ILE A 92 11.73 -3.79 -2.55
N LYS A 93 11.35 -4.68 -1.60
CA LYS A 93 12.12 -5.88 -1.27
C LYS A 93 12.34 -6.79 -2.49
N THR A 94 11.37 -6.83 -3.39
CA THR A 94 11.41 -7.60 -4.64
C THR A 94 11.76 -6.77 -5.87
N ILE A 95 12.36 -5.57 -5.72
CA ILE A 95 12.63 -4.69 -6.86
C ILE A 95 13.68 -5.26 -7.85
N PHE A 96 14.56 -6.14 -7.40
CA PHE A 96 15.66 -6.72 -8.20
C PHE A 96 15.15 -7.51 -9.40
N ILE A 97 13.97 -8.13 -9.34
CA ILE A 97 13.35 -8.86 -10.47
C ILE A 97 12.73 -7.94 -11.53
N LYS A 98 12.66 -6.62 -11.29
CA LYS A 98 12.06 -5.67 -12.24
C LYS A 98 13.11 -5.13 -13.22
N LEU A 99 12.68 -4.87 -14.46
CA LEU A 99 13.47 -4.18 -15.49
C LEU A 99 13.93 -2.78 -15.02
N ALA A 100 15.10 -2.34 -15.46
CA ALA A 100 15.74 -1.08 -15.04
C ALA A 100 14.79 0.13 -15.10
N LYS A 101 14.05 0.32 -16.20
CA LYS A 101 13.08 1.43 -16.34
C LYS A 101 11.96 1.38 -15.30
N LYS A 102 11.48 0.20 -14.93
CA LYS A 102 10.43 0.03 -13.90
C LYS A 102 11.01 0.18 -12.50
N ARG A 103 12.23 -0.32 -12.26
CA ARG A 103 13.00 -0.14 -11.03
C ARG A 103 13.21 1.34 -10.70
N GLN A 104 13.74 2.13 -11.63
CA GLN A 104 13.96 3.57 -11.43
C GLN A 104 12.67 4.32 -11.07
N LYS A 105 11.55 3.99 -11.74
CA LYS A 105 10.23 4.56 -11.40
C LYS A 105 9.77 4.21 -9.99
N ILE A 106 9.99 2.97 -9.54
CA ILE A 106 9.64 2.54 -8.19
C ILE A 106 10.51 3.28 -7.17
N ILE A 107 11.82 3.41 -7.41
CA ILE A 107 12.77 4.09 -6.52
C ILE A 107 12.38 5.57 -6.35
N LEU A 108 12.25 6.31 -7.45
CA LEU A 108 11.89 7.73 -7.42
C LEU A 108 10.57 7.95 -6.67
N LYS A 109 9.58 7.10 -6.94
CA LYS A 109 8.30 7.17 -6.27
C LYS A 109 8.40 6.84 -4.77
N THR A 110 9.24 5.88 -4.40
CA THR A 110 9.47 5.52 -3.00
C THR A 110 10.09 6.69 -2.24
N GLN A 111 11.11 7.30 -2.82
CA GLN A 111 11.79 8.46 -2.24
C GLN A 111 10.86 9.67 -2.10
N GLN A 112 10.05 9.96 -3.12
CA GLN A 112 9.21 11.16 -3.15
C GLN A 112 7.89 11.02 -2.38
N GLU A 113 7.30 9.82 -2.33
CA GLU A 113 5.97 9.62 -1.75
C GLU A 113 5.98 8.80 -0.45
N PHE A 114 6.79 7.74 -0.36
CA PHE A 114 6.65 6.73 0.70
C PHE A 114 7.63 6.91 1.85
N ILE A 115 8.84 7.43 1.62
CA ILE A 115 9.74 7.83 2.72
C ILE A 115 9.09 8.96 3.55
N PRO A 116 8.58 10.06 2.95
CA PRO A 116 7.84 11.07 3.71
C PRO A 116 6.60 10.52 4.41
N LEU A 117 5.91 9.54 3.80
CA LEU A 117 4.78 8.88 4.45
C LEU A 117 5.20 8.08 5.69
N ALA A 118 6.33 7.39 5.66
CA ALA A 118 6.86 6.70 6.84
C ALA A 118 7.20 7.67 7.97
N GLU A 119 7.76 8.85 7.64
CA GLU A 119 8.03 9.91 8.61
C GLU A 119 6.73 10.47 9.20
N TYR A 120 5.74 10.75 8.35
CA TYR A 120 4.39 11.18 8.78
C TYR A 120 3.75 10.19 9.76
N LEU A 121 3.85 8.89 9.48
CA LEU A 121 3.36 7.82 10.36
C LEU A 121 4.26 7.55 11.58
N LYS A 122 5.37 8.28 11.74
CA LYS A 122 6.36 8.12 12.81
C LYS A 122 6.97 6.71 12.86
N LEU A 123 7.27 6.14 11.68
CA LEU A 123 7.88 4.83 11.49
C LEU A 123 9.31 4.94 10.93
N PRO A 124 10.29 5.45 11.71
CA PRO A 124 11.64 5.74 11.22
C PRO A 124 12.39 4.49 10.75
N LYS A 125 12.13 3.32 11.35
CA LYS A 125 12.74 2.05 10.93
C LYS A 125 12.35 1.69 9.49
N ILE A 126 11.09 1.90 9.13
CA ILE A 126 10.58 1.65 7.78
C ILE A 126 11.16 2.67 6.79
N ALA A 127 11.26 3.95 7.18
CA ALA A 127 11.88 4.98 6.35
C ALA A 127 13.34 4.63 6.00
N ILE A 128 14.13 4.20 7.01
CA ILE A 128 15.52 3.76 6.82
C ILE A 128 15.59 2.54 5.89
N GLU A 129 14.71 1.55 6.08
CA GLU A 129 14.68 0.35 5.25
C GLU A 129 14.34 0.68 3.79
N LEU A 130 13.32 1.51 3.54
CA LEU A 130 12.99 2.01 2.20
C LEU A 130 14.16 2.74 1.56
N ASN A 131 14.86 3.60 2.32
CA ASN A 131 16.00 4.35 1.79
C ASN A 131 17.16 3.42 1.40
N LYS A 132 17.47 2.43 2.25
CA LYS A 132 18.48 1.40 1.94
C LYS A 132 18.20 0.67 0.63
N TYR A 133 16.94 0.28 0.39
CA TYR A 133 16.56 -0.35 -0.87
C TYR A 133 16.66 0.62 -2.07
N CYS A 134 16.32 1.89 -1.89
CA CYS A 134 16.48 2.90 -2.93
C CYS A 134 17.95 3.06 -3.34
N GLU A 135 18.86 3.16 -2.36
CA GLU A 135 20.30 3.33 -2.60
C GLU A 135 20.93 2.11 -3.26
N LEU A 136 20.59 0.90 -2.79
CA LEU A 136 21.14 -0.35 -3.32
C LEU A 136 20.83 -0.58 -4.80
N TYR A 137 19.72 -0.03 -5.29
CA TYR A 137 19.20 -0.29 -6.63
C TYR A 137 19.14 0.96 -7.53
N ALA A 138 19.81 2.05 -7.12
CA ALA A 138 19.82 3.33 -7.84
C ALA A 138 20.58 3.30 -9.19
N THR A 139 21.40 2.26 -9.41
CA THR A 139 22.16 1.97 -10.65
C THR A 139 21.42 1.02 -11.58
#